data_AF-A0A7Y3A976-F1
#
_entry.id   AF-A0A7Y3A976-F1
#
_cell.length_a   1.000
_cell.length_b   1.000
_cell.length_c   1.000
_cell.angle_alpha   90.00
_cell.angle_beta   90.00
_cell.angle_gamma   90.00
#
_symmetry.space_group_name_H-M   'P 1'
#
loop_
_entity.id
_entity.type
_entity.pdbx_description
1 polymer ?
#
loop_
_entity_poly.entity_id
_entity_poly.type
_entity_poly.pdbx_seq_one_letter_code
_entity_poly.pdbx_strand_id
1 'polypeptide(L)'
;MSRPDDLIDEEEAHHHFAAAAFNAVWDLLDVGERSAEDDDLLIDTAFASRWHWRHRADAEPRNFAISAWQLARVHAVTGRNERALEFGR
;
A
#
# COMPACT_ATOMS: atom_id res chain seq x y z
N MET A 1 -10.40 5.43 33.89
CA MET A 1 -9.51 4.53 33.14
C MET A 1 -9.40 5.13 31.75
N SER A 2 -8.25 5.66 31.34
CA SER A 2 -8.04 6.10 29.94
C SER A 2 -8.20 4.90 29.01
N ARG A 3 -8.82 5.10 27.85
CA ARG A 3 -8.85 4.07 26.80
C ARG A 3 -7.43 3.93 26.22
N PRO A 4 -7.05 2.74 25.73
CA PRO A 4 -5.76 2.52 25.07
C PRO A 4 -5.51 3.45 23.87
N ASP A 5 -6.58 4.06 23.35
CA ASP A 5 -6.60 5.01 22.23
C ASP A 5 -5.83 6.32 22.51
N ASP A 6 -5.49 6.64 23.78
CA ASP A 6 -4.73 7.85 24.12
C ASP A 6 -3.20 7.71 23.88
N LEU A 7 -2.71 6.52 23.50
CA LEU A 7 -1.27 6.24 23.34
C LEU A 7 -0.76 6.37 21.91
N ILE A 8 -1.64 6.35 20.92
CA ILE A 8 -1.27 6.39 19.50
C ILE A 8 -1.96 7.58 18.85
N ASP A 9 -1.16 8.46 18.28
CA ASP A 9 -1.65 9.45 17.33
C ASP A 9 -1.95 8.71 16.02
N GLU A 10 -3.24 8.45 15.76
CA GLU A 10 -3.70 7.72 14.58
C GLU A 10 -3.37 8.45 13.27
N GLU A 11 -3.41 9.79 13.28
CA GLU A 11 -3.10 10.60 12.11
C GLU A 11 -1.62 10.47 11.76
N GLU A 12 -0.73 10.60 12.76
CA GLU A 12 0.70 10.41 12.58
C GLU A 12 1.03 8.95 12.17
N ALA A 13 0.33 7.96 12.73
CA ALA A 13 0.49 6.57 12.34
C ALA A 13 0.13 6.35 10.86
N HIS A 14 -1.01 6.88 10.40
CA HIS A 14 -1.41 6.81 9.00
C HIS A 14 -0.46 7.58 8.09
N HIS A 15 0.04 8.72 8.53
CA HIS A 15 1.04 9.49 7.80
C HIS A 15 2.32 8.66 7.58
N HIS A 16 2.85 8.06 8.64
CA HIS A 16 4.04 7.22 8.61
C HIS A 16 3.84 5.98 7.73
N PHE A 17 2.83 5.16 8.03
CA PHE A 17 2.66 3.86 7.38
C PHE A 17 2.22 3.97 5.91
N ALA A 18 1.54 5.05 5.50
CA ALA A 18 1.24 5.29 4.09
C ALA A 18 2.51 5.34 3.22
N ALA A 19 3.51 6.10 3.66
CA ALA A 19 4.79 6.27 2.97
C ALA A 19 5.71 5.05 3.18
N ALA A 20 5.78 4.53 4.41
CA ALA A 20 6.62 3.37 4.71
C ALA A 20 6.20 2.14 3.88
N ALA A 21 4.90 1.81 3.85
CA ALA A 21 4.39 0.70 3.03
C ALA A 21 4.57 0.97 1.53
N PHE A 22 4.33 2.21 1.07
CA PHE A 22 4.56 2.58 -0.33
C PHE A 22 6.01 2.31 -0.76
N ASN A 23 6.97 2.63 0.10
CA ASN A 23 8.39 2.43 -0.15
C ASN A 23 8.79 0.95 -0.06
N ALA A 24 8.28 0.21 0.92
CA ALA A 24 8.55 -1.22 1.07
C ALA A 24 8.07 -2.04 -0.15
N VAL A 25 7.02 -1.60 -0.85
CA VAL A 25 6.62 -2.21 -2.13
C VAL A 25 7.76 -2.17 -3.16
N TRP A 26 8.54 -1.09 -3.23
CA TRP A 26 9.68 -1.00 -4.15
C TRP A 26 10.80 -1.95 -3.75
N ASP A 27 11.12 -2.01 -2.46
CA ASP A 27 12.13 -2.94 -1.94
C ASP A 27 11.75 -4.41 -2.24
N LEU A 28 10.48 -4.76 -2.11
CA LEU A 28 9.96 -6.10 -2.47
C LEU A 28 9.98 -6.34 -4.00
N LEU A 29 9.71 -5.32 -4.81
CA LEU A 29 9.80 -5.42 -6.27
C LEU A 29 11.23 -5.66 -6.77
N ASP A 30 12.23 -5.16 -6.03
CA ASP A 30 13.65 -5.28 -6.36
C ASP A 30 14.25 -6.64 -5.96
N VAL A 31 13.50 -7.49 -5.23
CA VAL A 31 13.89 -8.87 -4.96
C VAL A 31 13.94 -9.66 -6.27
N GLY A 32 15.11 -10.27 -6.55
CA GLY A 32 15.40 -10.94 -7.82
C GLY A 32 14.58 -12.21 -8.07
N GLU A 33 14.45 -13.08 -7.06
CA GLU A 33 13.57 -14.25 -7.11
C GLU A 33 12.56 -14.14 -5.97
N ARG A 34 11.28 -13.88 -6.30
CA ARG A 34 10.17 -13.84 -5.35
C ARG A 34 9.48 -15.19 -5.27
N SER A 35 9.23 -15.64 -4.04
CA SER A 35 8.34 -16.75 -3.75
C SER A 35 6.87 -16.32 -3.85
N ALA A 36 5.95 -17.28 -3.77
CA ALA A 36 4.52 -16.97 -3.69
C ALA A 36 4.16 -16.16 -2.43
N GLU A 37 4.86 -16.42 -1.31
CA GLU A 37 4.69 -15.65 -0.06
C GLU A 37 5.18 -14.22 -0.21
N ASP A 38 6.28 -13.98 -0.94
CA ASP A 38 6.77 -12.63 -1.24
C ASP A 38 5.79 -11.87 -2.13
N ASP A 39 5.18 -12.54 -3.11
CA ASP A 39 4.17 -11.95 -3.99
C ASP A 39 2.87 -11.60 -3.22
N ASP A 40 2.48 -12.43 -2.26
CA ASP A 40 1.34 -12.15 -1.37
C ASP A 40 1.66 -10.96 -0.45
N LEU A 41 2.86 -10.94 0.17
CA LEU A 41 3.32 -9.82 0.99
C LEU A 41 3.41 -8.51 0.18
N LEU A 42 3.85 -8.58 -1.07
CA LEU A 42 3.91 -7.43 -1.99
C LEU A 42 2.51 -6.83 -2.21
N ILE A 43 1.50 -7.67 -2.39
CA ILE A 43 0.10 -7.23 -2.54
C ILE A 43 -0.42 -6.63 -1.25
N ASP A 44 -0.23 -7.31 -0.12
CA ASP A 44 -0.70 -6.84 1.18
C ASP A 44 -0.09 -5.49 1.54
N THR A 45 1.21 -5.31 1.26
CA THR A 45 1.93 -4.05 1.51
C THR A 45 1.39 -2.91 0.62
N ALA A 46 1.10 -3.17 -0.65
CA ALA A 46 0.50 -2.18 -1.54
C ALA A 46 -0.92 -1.78 -1.08
N PHE A 47 -1.72 -2.75 -0.61
CA PHE A 47 -3.02 -2.45 -0.03
C PHE A 47 -2.93 -1.69 1.29
N ALA A 48 -1.96 -2.02 2.15
CA ALA A 48 -1.71 -1.31 3.40
C ALA A 48 -1.39 0.17 3.13
N SER A 49 -0.49 0.46 2.17
CA SER A 49 -0.20 1.84 1.75
C SER A 49 -1.48 2.57 1.33
N ARG A 50 -2.28 1.97 0.43
CA ARG A 50 -3.53 2.57 -0.03
C ARG A 50 -4.53 2.79 1.10
N TRP A 51 -4.62 1.85 2.03
CA TRP A 51 -5.51 1.94 3.19
C TRP A 51 -5.13 3.13 4.07
N HIS A 52 -3.85 3.29 4.40
CA HIS A 52 -3.38 4.44 5.17
C HIS A 52 -3.60 5.78 4.45
N TRP A 53 -3.36 5.84 3.14
CA TRP A 53 -3.68 7.04 2.34
C TRP A 53 -5.16 7.43 2.41
N ARG A 54 -6.09 6.47 2.55
CA ARG A 54 -7.53 6.76 2.67
C ARG A 54 -7.95 7.34 4.02
N HIS A 55 -7.12 7.19 5.05
CA HIS A 55 -7.42 7.68 6.40
C HIS A 55 -6.73 9.01 6.72
N ARG A 56 -5.93 9.53 5.78
CA ARG A 56 -5.25 10.81 5.90
C ARG A 56 -6.16 11.96 5.45
N ALA A 57 -6.31 12.97 6.30
CA ALA A 57 -7.10 14.17 5.98
C ALA A 57 -6.45 15.04 4.88
N ASP A 58 -5.13 14.95 4.72
CA ASP A 58 -4.35 15.69 3.73
C ASP A 58 -4.18 14.95 2.39
N ALA A 59 -4.82 13.79 2.20
CA ALA A 59 -4.70 13.01 0.98
C ALA A 59 -5.39 13.69 -0.21
N GLU A 60 -4.62 13.93 -1.27
CA GLU A 60 -5.13 14.53 -2.51
C GLU A 60 -5.54 13.44 -3.53
N PRO A 61 -6.37 13.79 -4.54
CA PRO A 61 -6.69 12.90 -5.66
C PRO A 61 -5.47 12.24 -6.31
N ARG A 62 -4.34 12.96 -6.36
CA ARG A 62 -3.06 12.44 -6.87
C ARG A 62 -2.54 11.25 -6.07
N ASN A 63 -2.67 11.27 -4.74
CA ASN A 63 -2.22 10.16 -3.90
C ASN A 63 -2.99 8.88 -4.23
N PHE A 64 -4.30 8.98 -4.43
CA PHE A 64 -5.13 7.83 -4.80
C PHE A 64 -4.81 7.29 -6.20
N ALA A 65 -4.51 8.17 -7.16
CA ALA A 65 -4.07 7.75 -8.49
C ALA A 65 -2.72 7.01 -8.43
N ILE A 66 -1.77 7.50 -7.63
CA ILE A 66 -0.47 6.84 -7.43
C ILE A 66 -0.65 5.47 -6.76
N SER A 67 -1.48 5.36 -5.72
CA SER A 67 -1.77 4.07 -5.07
C SER A 67 -2.48 3.09 -6.01
N ALA A 68 -3.39 3.57 -6.87
CA ALA A 68 -4.05 2.74 -7.87
C ALA A 68 -3.05 2.22 -8.90
N TRP A 69 -2.16 3.07 -9.40
CA TRP A 69 -1.07 2.66 -10.28
C TRP A 69 -0.13 1.63 -9.64
N GLN A 70 0.25 1.81 -8.37
CA GLN A 70 1.11 0.85 -7.68
C GLN A 70 0.42 -0.52 -7.52
N LEU A 71 -0.88 -0.54 -7.19
CA LEU A 71 -1.66 -1.79 -7.16
C LEU A 71 -1.78 -2.45 -8.53
N ALA A 72 -2.01 -1.67 -9.59
CA ALA A 72 -2.06 -2.18 -10.96
C ALA A 72 -0.73 -2.85 -11.33
N ARG A 73 0.39 -2.20 -11.02
CA ARG A 73 1.75 -2.73 -11.23
C ARG A 73 1.97 -4.01 -10.44
N VAL A 74 1.68 -4.01 -9.14
CA VAL A 74 1.86 -5.18 -8.27
C VAL A 74 1.03 -6.37 -8.75
N HIS A 75 -0.22 -6.16 -9.15
CA HIS A 75 -1.02 -7.23 -9.73
C HIS A 75 -0.50 -7.73 -11.07
N ALA A 76 0.07 -6.86 -11.91
CA ALA A 76 0.68 -7.26 -13.17
C ALA A 76 1.92 -8.14 -12.95
N VAL A 77 2.83 -7.75 -12.05
CA VAL A 77 4.08 -8.51 -11.81
C VAL A 77 3.86 -9.84 -11.08
N THR A 78 2.74 -9.97 -10.36
CA THR A 78 2.34 -11.21 -9.67
C THR A 78 1.38 -12.07 -10.52
N GLY A 79 1.21 -11.74 -11.81
CA GLY A 79 0.40 -12.53 -12.76
C GLY A 79 -1.13 -12.41 -12.61
N ARG A 80 -1.62 -11.50 -11.76
CA ARG A 80 -3.05 -11.27 -11.48
C ARG A 80 -3.65 -10.23 -12.45
N ASN A 81 -3.58 -10.52 -13.75
CA ASN A 81 -3.84 -9.55 -14.83
C ASN A 81 -5.21 -8.87 -14.79
N GLU A 82 -6.28 -9.58 -14.42
CA GLU A 82 -7.62 -8.99 -14.32
C GLU A 82 -7.65 -7.85 -13.28
N ARG A 83 -7.04 -8.08 -12.11
CA ARG A 83 -6.90 -7.07 -11.05
C ARG A 83 -6.02 -5.90 -11.49
N ALA A 84 -4.97 -6.17 -12.27
CA ALA A 84 -4.12 -5.12 -12.81
C ALA A 84 -4.92 -4.13 -13.69
N LEU A 85 -5.83 -4.65 -14.52
CA LEU A 85 -6.71 -3.82 -15.35
C LEU A 85 -7.78 -3.08 -14.54
N GLU A 86 -8.28 -3.66 -13.45
CA GLU A 86 -9.23 -2.98 -12.56
C GLU A 86 -8.63 -1.72 -11.92
N PHE A 87 -7.37 -1.80 -11.48
CA PHE A 87 -6.69 -0.67 -10.82
C PHE A 87 -6.02 0.31 -11.79
N GLY A 88 -5.81 -0.07 -13.06
CA GLY A 88 -5.19 0.77 -14.08
C GLY A 88 -6.14 1.69 -14.85
N ARG A 89 -7.42 1.77 -14.45
CA ARG A 89 -8.44 2.65 -15.05
C ARG A 89 -8.45 4.02 -14.39
#